data_AF-V5IAC7-F1
#
_entry.id   AF-V5IAC7-F1
#
_cell.length_a   1.000
_cell.length_b   1.000
_cell.length_c   1.000
_cell.angle_alpha   90.00
_cell.angle_beta   90.00
_cell.angle_gamma   90.00
#
_symmetry.space_group_name_H-M   'P 1'
#
loop_
_entity.id
_entity.type
_entity.pdbx_description
1 polymer ?
#
loop_
_entity_poly.entity_id
_entity_poly.type
_entity_poly.pdbx_seq_one_letter_code
_entity_poly.pdbx_strand_id
1 'polypeptide(L)'
;MSRVPSVASVREILHLVQLKRTGRFEAYSEESEGKEYDLSKVTIPVALFYTPNDVLISTTDVDTLAKELPNVYWQVNMEELDNNLDLLYSKDMNQMKEKVEQALQKDIQFLNENNNLY
;
A
#
# COMPACT_ATOMS: atom_id res chain seq x y z
N MET A 1 2.58 10.64 -22.76
CA MET A 1 2.50 9.48 -21.85
C MET A 1 2.46 8.20 -22.70
N SER A 2 3.59 7.52 -22.92
CA SER A 2 3.65 6.29 -23.74
C SER A 2 4.42 5.14 -23.08
N ARG A 3 4.62 5.20 -21.75
CA ARG A 3 5.45 4.24 -20.99
C ARG A 3 4.67 3.45 -19.95
N VAL A 4 3.35 3.61 -19.93
CA VAL A 4 2.39 2.90 -19.06
C VAL A 4 1.18 2.57 -19.93
N PRO A 5 0.68 1.32 -19.97
CA PRO A 5 1.09 0.17 -19.16
C PRO A 5 2.41 -0.47 -19.64
N SER A 6 3.22 -0.96 -18.71
CA SER A 6 4.20 -2.00 -19.01
C SER A 6 3.47 -3.34 -19.17
N VAL A 7 3.99 -4.24 -19.99
CA VAL A 7 3.37 -5.55 -20.23
C VAL A 7 3.21 -6.29 -18.89
N ALA A 8 1.99 -6.75 -18.60
CA ALA A 8 1.68 -7.60 -17.45
C ALA A 8 1.37 -9.03 -17.91
N SER A 9 1.61 -10.02 -17.05
CA SER A 9 1.29 -11.43 -17.34
C SER A 9 -0.22 -11.68 -17.21
N VAL A 10 -0.78 -12.53 -18.07
CA VAL A 10 -2.18 -12.99 -17.91
C VAL A 10 -2.40 -13.64 -16.54
N ARG A 11 -1.38 -14.32 -15.99
CA ARG A 11 -1.46 -14.90 -14.64
C ARG A 11 -1.62 -13.85 -13.55
N GLU A 12 -1.03 -12.68 -13.72
CA GLU A 12 -1.15 -11.59 -12.75
C GLU A 12 -2.57 -11.00 -12.74
N ILE A 13 -3.17 -10.83 -13.92
CA ILE A 13 -4.57 -10.43 -14.04
C ILE A 13 -5.50 -11.48 -13.41
N LEU A 14 -5.26 -12.77 -13.67
CA LEU A 14 -6.03 -13.86 -13.06
C LEU A 14 -5.90 -13.88 -11.53
N HIS A 15 -4.70 -13.60 -11.01
CA HIS A 15 -4.46 -13.51 -9.57
C HIS A 15 -5.21 -12.32 -8.95
N LEU A 16 -5.21 -11.13 -9.58
CA LEU A 16 -6.02 -10.00 -9.10
C LEU A 16 -7.52 -10.33 -9.05
N VAL A 17 -8.03 -11.08 -10.03
CA VAL A 17 -9.42 -11.59 -10.01
C VAL A 17 -9.63 -12.58 -8.87
N GLN A 18 -8.67 -13.46 -8.59
CA GLN A 18 -8.73 -14.39 -7.45
C GLN A 18 -8.79 -13.62 -6.12
N LEU A 19 -7.90 -12.66 -5.89
CA LEU A 19 -7.88 -11.83 -4.68
C LEU A 19 -9.22 -11.11 -4.46
N LYS A 20 -9.82 -10.58 -5.54
CA LYS A 20 -11.14 -9.93 -5.47
C LYS A 20 -12.27 -10.92 -5.14
N ARG A 21 -12.15 -12.18 -5.56
CA ARG A 21 -13.16 -13.23 -5.30
C ARG A 21 -13.06 -13.81 -3.90
N THR A 22 -11.85 -14.07 -3.42
CA THR A 22 -11.63 -14.66 -2.10
C THR A 22 -11.67 -13.60 -0.99
N GLY A 23 -11.32 -12.35 -1.31
CA GLY A 23 -11.20 -11.28 -0.32
C GLY A 23 -10.00 -11.48 0.61
N ARG A 24 -9.03 -12.32 0.23
CA ARG A 24 -7.87 -12.68 1.05
C ARG A 24 -6.58 -12.28 0.36
N PHE A 25 -5.61 -11.82 1.13
CA PHE A 25 -4.27 -11.55 0.61
C PHE A 25 -3.46 -12.84 0.57
N GLU A 26 -3.44 -13.51 -0.59
CA GLU A 26 -2.92 -14.87 -0.73
C GLU A 26 -2.12 -15.10 -2.02
N ALA A 27 -1.35 -16.18 -2.06
CA ALA A 27 -0.64 -16.62 -3.26
C ALA A 27 -1.59 -17.08 -4.37
N TYR A 28 -1.18 -16.96 -5.64
CA TYR A 28 -1.95 -17.48 -6.77
C TYR A 28 -2.11 -19.01 -6.66
N SER A 29 -3.30 -19.50 -6.96
CA SER A 29 -3.62 -20.93 -6.96
C SER A 29 -4.56 -21.27 -8.12
N GLU A 30 -4.32 -22.41 -8.77
CA GLU A 30 -5.26 -22.94 -9.77
C GLU A 30 -6.50 -23.57 -9.11
N GLU A 31 -6.42 -23.89 -7.82
CA GLU A 31 -7.49 -24.55 -7.04
C GLU A 31 -8.45 -23.56 -6.36
N SER A 32 -8.59 -22.36 -6.91
CA SER A 32 -9.44 -21.23 -6.45
C SER A 32 -9.04 -20.53 -5.16
N GLU A 33 -8.33 -21.20 -4.25
CA GLU A 33 -7.87 -20.64 -2.98
C GLU A 33 -6.37 -20.84 -2.79
N GLY A 34 -5.68 -19.78 -2.38
CA GLY A 34 -4.25 -19.75 -2.13
C GLY A 34 -3.86 -19.86 -0.66
N LYS A 35 -2.55 -19.92 -0.42
CA LYS A 35 -1.99 -19.74 0.93
C LYS A 35 -1.97 -18.25 1.26
N GLU A 36 -2.65 -17.86 2.34
CA GLU A 36 -2.66 -16.48 2.84
C GLU A 36 -1.26 -16.02 3.31
N TYR A 37 -0.96 -14.76 3.03
CA TYR A 37 0.21 -14.08 3.55
C TYR A 37 -0.10 -13.53 4.94
N ASP A 38 0.66 -14.00 5.92
CA ASP A 38 0.53 -13.55 7.30
C ASP A 38 1.23 -12.20 7.50
N LEU A 39 0.44 -11.12 7.45
CA LEU A 39 0.94 -9.74 7.58
C LEU A 39 1.53 -9.42 8.95
N SER A 40 1.23 -10.22 9.99
CA SER A 40 1.87 -10.07 11.30
C SER A 40 3.39 -10.33 11.26
N LYS A 41 3.88 -10.98 10.20
CA LYS A 41 5.30 -11.24 9.96
C LYS A 41 6.05 -10.05 9.35
N VAL A 42 5.38 -8.96 8.99
CA VAL A 42 6.04 -7.74 8.49
C VAL A 42 6.74 -7.03 9.65
N THR A 43 8.07 -7.01 9.65
CA THR A 43 8.85 -6.48 10.78
C THR A 43 9.30 -5.03 10.60
N ILE A 44 9.22 -4.48 9.39
CA ILE A 44 9.65 -3.11 9.11
C ILE A 44 8.56 -2.10 9.51
N PRO A 45 8.93 -0.86 9.87
CA PRO A 45 7.97 0.24 9.99
C PRO A 45 7.29 0.52 8.64
N VAL A 46 6.00 0.86 8.68
CA VAL A 46 5.20 1.15 7.48
C VAL A 46 4.47 2.48 7.63
N ALA A 47 4.62 3.35 6.63
CA ALA A 47 3.73 4.49 6.40
C ALA A 47 2.80 4.19 5.22
N LEU A 48 1.50 4.44 5.40
CA LEU A 48 0.48 4.22 4.36
C LEU A 48 0.03 5.57 3.79
N PHE A 49 0.17 5.73 2.48
CA PHE A 49 -0.33 6.89 1.74
C PHE A 49 -1.50 6.46 0.87
N TYR A 50 -2.62 7.15 0.97
CA TYR A 50 -3.83 6.84 0.20
C TYR A 50 -4.64 8.09 -0.05
N THR A 51 -5.53 8.05 -1.04
CA THR A 51 -6.54 9.09 -1.28
C THR A 51 -7.94 8.46 -1.23
N PRO A 52 -8.94 9.12 -0.61
CA PRO A 52 -10.32 8.63 -0.56
C PRO A 52 -11.01 8.66 -1.93
N ASN A 53 -10.45 9.39 -2.90
CA ASN A 53 -10.99 9.48 -4.26
C ASN A 53 -10.52 8.32 -5.17
N ASP A 54 -9.77 7.36 -4.64
CA ASP A 54 -9.28 6.20 -5.40
C ASP A 54 -10.43 5.25 -5.80
N VAL A 55 -10.51 4.96 -7.10
CA VAL A 55 -11.54 4.09 -7.68
C VAL A 55 -11.20 2.60 -7.51
N LEU A 56 -9.92 2.26 -7.27
CA LEU A 56 -9.44 0.89 -7.14
C LEU A 56 -9.23 0.47 -5.68
N ILE A 57 -8.82 1.40 -4.82
CA ILE A 57 -8.50 1.13 -3.41
C ILE A 57 -9.53 1.82 -2.53
N SER A 58 -10.28 1.06 -1.73
CA SER A 58 -11.20 1.67 -0.78
C SER A 58 -10.47 2.06 0.52
N THR A 59 -10.95 3.10 1.19
CA THR A 59 -10.43 3.48 2.52
C THR A 59 -10.63 2.38 3.55
N THR A 60 -11.69 1.58 3.42
CA THR A 60 -11.94 0.39 4.27
C THR A 60 -10.83 -0.66 4.13
N ASP A 61 -10.34 -0.90 2.92
CA ASP A 61 -9.25 -1.86 2.69
C ASP A 61 -7.94 -1.33 3.28
N VAL A 62 -7.69 -0.02 3.20
CA VAL A 62 -6.53 0.63 3.85
C VAL A 62 -6.60 0.49 5.37
N ASP A 63 -7.77 0.76 5.96
CA ASP A 63 -7.98 0.59 7.41
C ASP A 63 -7.82 -0.86 7.86
N THR A 64 -8.20 -1.81 7.01
CA THR A 64 -8.04 -3.25 7.27
C THR A 64 -6.56 -3.62 7.23
N LEU A 65 -5.84 -3.21 6.17
CA LEU A 65 -4.39 -3.39 6.05
C LEU A 65 -3.64 -2.79 7.24
N ALA A 66 -4.04 -1.59 7.68
CA ALA A 66 -3.40 -0.92 8.80
C ALA A 66 -3.56 -1.65 10.13
N LYS A 67 -4.64 -2.41 10.32
CA LYS A 67 -4.89 -3.23 11.51
C LYS A 67 -4.14 -4.56 11.47
N GLU A 68 -3.91 -5.11 10.29
CA GLU A 68 -3.22 -6.39 10.11
C GLU A 68 -1.68 -6.25 10.16
N LEU A 69 -1.16 -5.07 9.78
CA LEU A 69 0.26 -4.76 9.88
C LEU A 69 0.65 -4.34 11.31
N PRO A 70 1.72 -4.91 11.89
CA PRO A 70 2.05 -4.67 13.30
C PRO A 70 2.72 -3.31 13.56
N ASN A 71 3.32 -2.68 12.54
CA ASN A 71 4.21 -1.52 12.69
C ASN A 71 3.81 -0.33 11.81
N VAL A 72 2.50 -0.07 11.67
CA VAL A 72 2.04 1.13 10.96
C VAL A 72 2.23 2.35 11.86
N TYR A 73 3.22 3.18 11.55
CA TYR A 73 3.55 4.36 12.35
C TYR A 73 2.86 5.64 11.84
N TRP A 74 2.36 5.63 10.60
CA TRP A 74 1.68 6.78 10.03
C TRP A 74 0.72 6.40 8.90
N GLN A 75 -0.48 6.96 8.94
CA GLN A 75 -1.44 6.92 7.84
C GLN A 75 -1.64 8.35 7.31
N VAL A 76 -1.49 8.53 6.01
CA VAL A 76 -1.53 9.82 5.33
C VAL A 76 -2.65 9.82 4.32
N ASN A 77 -3.72 10.52 4.67
CA ASN A 77 -4.81 10.81 3.76
C ASN A 77 -4.43 12.00 2.86
N MET A 78 -4.37 11.73 1.55
CA MET A 78 -4.02 12.67 0.49
C MET A 78 -5.29 13.15 -0.24
N GLU A 79 -6.22 13.79 0.49
CA GLU A 79 -7.54 14.20 -0.02
C GLU A 79 -7.50 15.12 -1.24
N GLU A 80 -6.39 15.85 -1.41
CA GLU A 80 -6.15 16.78 -2.52
C GLU A 80 -5.92 16.04 -3.86
N LEU A 81 -5.71 14.72 -3.84
CA LEU A 81 -5.47 13.92 -5.03
C LEU A 81 -6.77 13.28 -5.55
N ASP A 82 -6.97 13.34 -6.87
CA ASP A 82 -8.18 12.85 -7.52
C ASP A 82 -8.20 11.32 -7.66
N ASN A 83 -7.04 10.66 -7.76
CA ASN A 83 -6.92 9.21 -7.76
C ASN A 83 -5.50 8.71 -7.39
N ASN A 84 -5.33 7.39 -7.27
CA ASN A 84 -4.04 6.76 -6.90
C ASN A 84 -2.85 7.14 -7.80
N LEU A 85 -3.09 7.31 -9.11
CA LEU A 85 -2.03 7.61 -10.06
C LEU A 85 -1.45 9.00 -9.81
N ASP A 86 -2.19 9.89 -9.17
CA ASP A 86 -1.71 11.22 -8.80
C ASP A 86 -0.63 11.15 -7.71
N LEU A 87 -0.57 10.07 -6.91
CA LEU A 87 0.58 9.84 -6.02
C LEU A 87 1.91 9.71 -6.80
N LEU A 88 1.85 9.23 -8.05
CA LEU A 88 3.02 9.01 -8.89
C LEU A 88 3.21 10.09 -9.97
N TYR A 89 2.12 10.68 -10.45
CA TYR A 89 2.10 11.49 -11.68
C TYR A 89 1.39 12.84 -11.56
N SER A 90 0.98 13.26 -10.36
CA SER A 90 0.35 14.58 -10.20
C SER A 90 1.26 15.70 -10.71
N LYS A 91 0.65 16.79 -11.16
CA LYS A 91 1.41 17.99 -11.53
C LYS A 91 2.12 18.62 -10.32
N ASP A 92 1.58 18.40 -9.13
CA ASP A 92 2.13 18.89 -7.87
C ASP A 92 2.74 17.75 -7.04
N MET A 93 3.81 17.13 -7.57
CA MET A 93 4.56 16.11 -6.84
C MET A 93 5.28 16.64 -5.59
N ASN A 94 5.31 17.97 -5.37
CA ASN A 94 6.03 18.54 -4.24
C ASN A 94 5.37 18.13 -2.93
N GLN A 95 4.03 18.16 -2.87
CA GLN A 95 3.30 17.69 -1.70
C GLN A 95 3.63 16.24 -1.37
N MET A 96 3.64 15.35 -2.37
CA MET A 96 4.00 13.94 -2.14
C MET A 96 5.44 13.80 -1.64
N LYS A 97 6.40 14.52 -2.26
CA LYS A 97 7.81 14.48 -1.83
C LYS A 97 7.99 14.94 -0.39
N GLU A 98 7.38 16.06 -0.02
CA GLU A 98 7.42 16.57 1.36
C GLU A 98 6.85 15.55 2.34
N LYS A 99 5.76 14.87 1.98
CA LYS A 99 5.16 13.83 2.80
C LYS A 99 6.04 12.58 2.91
N VAL A 100 6.75 12.17 1.86
CA VAL A 100 7.77 11.11 1.94
C VAL A 100 8.92 11.52 2.85
N GLU A 101 9.44 12.74 2.72
CA GLU A 101 10.52 13.25 3.58
C GLU A 101 10.11 13.26 5.06
N GLN A 102 8.88 13.72 5.36
CA GLN A 102 8.31 13.65 6.70
C GLN A 102 8.17 12.20 7.20
N ALA A 103 7.78 11.27 6.33
CA ALA A 103 7.66 9.87 6.70
C ALA A 103 9.01 9.25 7.05
N LEU A 104 10.09 9.60 6.34
CA LEU A 104 11.44 9.14 6.66
C LEU A 104 11.94 9.68 8.00
N GLN A 105 11.63 10.94 8.32
CA GLN A 105 11.97 11.52 9.63
C GLN A 105 11.20 10.84 10.76
N LYS A 106 9.91 10.58 10.56
CA LYS A 106 9.06 9.87 11.52
C LYS A 106 9.45 8.41 11.69
N ASP A 107 9.92 7.75 10.64
CA ASP A 107 10.44 6.39 10.69
C ASP A 107 11.61 6.28 11.67
N ILE A 108 12.59 7.18 11.56
CA ILE A 108 13.72 7.26 12.49
C ILE A 108 13.22 7.46 13.94
N GLN A 109 12.26 8.35 14.15
CA GLN A 109 11.67 8.57 15.46
C GLN A 109 11.00 7.29 16.00
N PHE A 110 10.16 6.64 15.19
CA PHE A 110 9.47 5.41 15.54
C PHE A 110 10.43 4.28 15.91
N LEU A 111 11.51 4.10 15.15
CA LEU A 111 12.54 3.09 15.45
C LEU A 111 13.26 3.38 16.77
N ASN A 112 13.58 4.65 17.04
CA ASN A 112 14.22 5.06 18.29
C ASN A 112 13.31 4.83 19.51
N GLU A 113 12.01 5.12 19.39
CA GLU A 113 11.04 4.95 20.48
C GLU A 113 10.77 3.46 20.80
N ASN A 114 10.86 2.59 19.78
CA ASN A 114 10.56 1.17 19.92
C ASN A 114 11.81 0.29 20.15
N ASN A 115 12.98 0.87 20.44
CA ASN A 115 14.26 0.17 20.68
C ASN A 115 14.65 -0.86 19.60
N ASN A 116 14.15 -0.69 18.36
CA ASN A 116 14.42 -1.58 17.23
C ASN A 116 15.57 -1.05 16.37
N LEU A 117 16.66 -0.63 17.01
CA LEU A 117 17.94 -0.40 16.34
C LEU A 117 18.76 -1.68 16.48
N TYR A 118 19.23 -2.21 15.34
CA TYR A 118 20.05 -3.41 15.18
C TYR A 118 20.93 -3.79 16.37
#